data_AF-A0A9E2E6R8-F1
#
_entry.id   AF-A0A9E2E6R8-F1
#
_cell.length_a   1.000
_cell.length_b   1.000
_cell.length_c   1.000
_cell.angle_alpha   90.00
_cell.angle_beta   90.00
_cell.angle_gamma   90.00
#
_symmetry.space_group_name_H-M   'P 1'
#
loop_
_entity.id
_entity.type
_entity.pdbx_description
1 polymer ?
#
loop_
_entity_poly.entity_id
_entity_poly.type
_entity_poly.pdbx_seq_one_letter_code
_entity_poly.pdbx_strand_id
1 'polypeptide(L)'
;MFGHTPKAAGTHLIEYFRSELQYPVIQSDEKFDNGVWRDFTLDQVRKNADTDHAFLCSHVLAFGWSSLVTLIPYAEKTQIVDTIQKFRSKDWFAFTFVRHPGELLTSFYYYILDAHERGWHDSVALHTPAVGRTLEEFVAEHYEKELIPDYWREYDFANVASDENLRAFFSRHFGHVYEPKSSPRHASGSRGFEHYCKIGEISEETRTRIENSQNMEIFQEILRAGKSS
;
A
#
# COMPACT_ATOMS: atom_id res chain seq x y z
N MET A 1 -17.47 -2.05 -7.16
CA MET A 1 -16.92 -2.45 -5.85
C MET A 1 -15.60 -1.74 -5.65
N PHE A 2 -15.21 -1.36 -4.44
CA PHE A 2 -13.86 -0.88 -4.16
C PHE A 2 -13.46 -1.43 -2.80
N GLY A 3 -12.59 -2.44 -2.78
CA GLY A 3 -12.03 -2.99 -1.55
C GLY A 3 -10.73 -2.29 -1.23
N HIS A 4 -10.77 -1.28 -0.35
CA HIS A 4 -9.59 -0.56 0.14
C HIS A 4 -9.69 -0.29 1.64
N THR A 5 -8.55 -0.35 2.33
CA THR A 5 -8.41 0.04 3.74
C THR A 5 -7.72 1.40 3.88
N PRO A 6 -8.32 2.36 4.60
CA PRO A 6 -7.80 3.72 4.64
C PRO A 6 -6.53 3.87 5.50
N LYS A 7 -5.48 4.44 4.89
CA LYS A 7 -4.70 5.53 5.52
C LYS A 7 -4.80 6.74 4.60
N ALA A 8 -5.25 7.89 5.14
CA ALA A 8 -5.44 9.21 4.51
C ALA A 8 -5.67 9.26 2.98
N ALA A 9 -4.66 8.96 2.16
CA ALA A 9 -4.78 8.82 0.70
C ALA A 9 -5.84 7.78 0.27
N GLY A 10 -5.95 6.69 1.03
CA GLY A 10 -6.91 5.62 0.80
C GLY A 10 -8.37 6.03 0.99
N THR A 11 -8.68 6.75 2.07
CA THR A 11 -10.04 7.19 2.39
C THR A 11 -10.60 8.08 1.30
N HIS A 12 -9.80 9.01 0.78
CA HIS A 12 -10.24 9.91 -0.27
C HIS A 12 -10.43 9.19 -1.60
N LEU A 13 -9.61 8.19 -1.89
CA LEU A 13 -9.82 7.35 -3.05
C LEU A 13 -11.14 6.57 -2.92
N ILE A 14 -11.41 5.98 -1.76
CA ILE A 14 -12.69 5.33 -1.46
C ILE A 14 -13.85 6.29 -1.65
N GLU A 15 -13.78 7.47 -1.04
CA GLU A 15 -14.81 8.49 -1.14
C GLU A 15 -15.04 8.90 -2.58
N TYR A 16 -13.98 9.10 -3.35
CA TYR A 16 -14.05 9.51 -4.75
C TYR A 16 -14.73 8.44 -5.62
N PHE A 17 -14.37 7.17 -5.46
CA PHE A 17 -15.06 6.06 -6.12
C PHE A 17 -16.55 5.99 -5.74
N ARG A 18 -16.87 6.27 -4.47
CA ARG A 18 -18.23 6.22 -3.95
C ARG A 18 -19.10 7.40 -4.35
N SER A 19 -18.64 8.63 -4.16
CA SER A 19 -19.43 9.85 -4.32
C SER A 19 -19.40 10.39 -5.74
N GLU A 20 -18.22 10.42 -6.36
CA GLU A 20 -18.04 11.06 -7.66
C GLU A 20 -18.31 10.06 -8.80
N LEU A 21 -17.83 8.83 -8.66
CA LEU A 21 -18.00 7.79 -9.69
C LEU A 21 -19.21 6.90 -9.46
N GLN A 22 -19.92 7.04 -8.32
CA GLN A 22 -21.12 6.27 -7.95
C GLN A 22 -20.96 4.74 -7.98
N TYR A 23 -19.73 4.24 -7.83
CA TYR A 23 -19.54 2.80 -7.76
C TYR A 23 -19.94 2.27 -6.39
N PRO A 24 -20.53 1.05 -6.33
CA PRO A 24 -20.69 0.37 -5.06
C PRO A 24 -19.31 0.15 -4.45
N VAL A 25 -19.14 0.42 -3.16
CA VAL A 25 -17.89 0.25 -2.40
C VAL A 25 -18.12 -0.83 -1.36
N ILE A 26 -17.18 -1.77 -1.22
CA ILE A 26 -17.20 -2.78 -0.17
C ILE A 26 -15.92 -2.61 0.64
N GLN A 27 -16.07 -2.10 1.85
CA GLN A 27 -14.99 -1.94 2.81
C GLN A 27 -15.21 -2.97 3.93
N SER A 28 -14.12 -3.46 4.52
CA SER A 28 -14.23 -4.25 5.75
C SER A 28 -14.84 -3.36 6.82
N ASP A 29 -15.90 -3.82 7.49
CA ASP A 29 -16.51 -3.19 8.66
C ASP A 29 -15.98 -3.76 9.98
N GLU A 30 -15.09 -4.76 9.90
CA GLU A 30 -14.49 -5.40 11.05
C GLU A 30 -13.48 -4.48 11.76
N LYS A 31 -13.54 -4.51 13.09
CA LYS A 31 -12.58 -3.85 13.98
C LYS A 31 -12.10 -4.83 15.03
N PHE A 32 -10.85 -4.66 15.45
CA PHE A 32 -10.31 -5.27 16.66
C PHE A 32 -10.96 -4.64 17.90
N ASP A 33 -10.83 -5.29 19.06
CA ASP A 33 -11.40 -4.84 20.34
C ASP A 33 -10.91 -3.44 20.76
N ASN A 34 -9.73 -3.05 20.30
CA ASN A 34 -9.13 -1.73 20.49
C ASN A 34 -9.65 -0.66 19.50
N GLY A 35 -10.64 -0.99 18.66
CA GLY A 35 -11.26 -0.10 17.69
C GLY A 35 -10.48 0.11 16.39
N VAL A 36 -9.34 -0.56 16.21
CA VAL A 36 -8.55 -0.53 14.97
C VAL A 36 -9.26 -1.34 13.89
N TRP A 37 -9.35 -0.78 12.68
CA TRP A 37 -9.96 -1.46 11.53
C TRP A 37 -9.11 -2.65 11.08
N ARG A 38 -9.79 -3.74 10.71
CA ARG A 38 -9.17 -4.95 10.18
C ARG A 38 -9.37 -5.01 8.66
N ASP A 39 -8.32 -5.32 7.90
CA ASP A 39 -8.46 -5.56 6.46
C ASP A 39 -9.22 -6.87 6.20
N PHE A 40 -9.74 -7.05 5.00
CA PHE A 40 -10.36 -8.31 4.62
C PHE A 40 -9.38 -9.47 4.76
N THR A 41 -9.87 -10.66 5.02
CA THR A 41 -9.13 -11.89 4.71
C THR A 41 -9.19 -12.17 3.22
N LEU A 42 -8.24 -12.95 2.70
CA LEU A 42 -8.27 -13.33 1.28
C LEU A 42 -9.59 -14.04 0.91
N ASP A 43 -10.12 -14.86 1.80
CA ASP A 43 -11.41 -15.52 1.59
C ASP A 43 -12.58 -14.54 1.53
N GLN A 44 -12.57 -13.49 2.37
CA GLN A 44 -13.57 -12.42 2.29
C GLN A 44 -13.45 -11.62 0.98
N VAL A 45 -12.23 -11.33 0.53
CA VAL A 45 -12.00 -10.72 -0.79
C VAL A 45 -12.60 -11.61 -1.88
N ARG A 46 -12.28 -12.91 -1.87
CA ARG A 46 -12.74 -13.88 -2.88
C ARG A 46 -14.26 -14.10 -2.92
N LYS A 47 -14.96 -14.00 -1.79
CA LYS A 47 -16.43 -14.07 -1.73
C LYS A 47 -17.10 -13.00 -2.58
N ASN A 48 -16.41 -11.89 -2.83
CA ASN A 48 -16.93 -10.81 -3.65
C ASN A 48 -16.70 -11.01 -5.16
N ALA A 49 -15.88 -11.98 -5.57
CA ALA A 49 -15.44 -12.19 -6.95
C ALA A 49 -16.53 -12.53 -7.96
N ASP A 50 -17.73 -12.87 -7.48
CA ASP A 50 -18.87 -13.19 -8.34
C ASP A 50 -19.79 -11.97 -8.58
N THR A 51 -19.40 -10.77 -8.12
CA THR A 51 -20.11 -9.54 -8.48
C THR A 51 -19.69 -9.01 -9.84
N ASP A 52 -20.65 -8.45 -10.58
CA ASP A 52 -20.53 -8.16 -12.02
C ASP A 52 -19.41 -7.16 -12.35
N HIS A 53 -19.27 -6.04 -11.60
CA HIS A 53 -18.25 -5.02 -11.88
C HIS A 53 -17.70 -4.32 -10.64
N ALA A 54 -16.38 -4.12 -10.64
CA ALA A 54 -15.68 -3.75 -9.43
C ALA A 54 -14.20 -3.36 -9.61
N PHE A 55 -13.65 -2.80 -8.53
CA PHE A 55 -12.31 -2.33 -8.34
C PHE A 55 -11.70 -3.02 -7.13
N LEU A 56 -10.41 -3.31 -7.25
CA LEU A 56 -9.64 -4.01 -6.24
C LEU A 56 -8.39 -3.20 -5.88
N CYS A 57 -8.27 -2.80 -4.61
CA CYS A 57 -7.10 -2.12 -4.08
C CYS A 57 -6.96 -2.41 -2.58
N SER A 58 -6.51 -3.61 -2.19
CA SER A 58 -6.42 -4.02 -0.77
C SER A 58 -4.97 -4.34 -0.38
N HIS A 59 -4.59 -4.07 0.87
CA HIS A 59 -3.25 -4.44 1.36
C HIS A 59 -3.07 -5.95 1.51
N VAL A 60 -4.16 -6.73 1.57
CA VAL A 60 -4.14 -8.21 1.54
C VAL A 60 -3.45 -8.75 0.30
N LEU A 61 -3.54 -8.01 -0.80
CA LEU A 61 -2.90 -8.35 -2.08
C LEU A 61 -1.49 -7.74 -2.19
N ALA A 62 -0.94 -7.24 -1.09
CA ALA A 62 0.44 -6.77 -0.95
C ALA A 62 1.20 -7.69 0.02
N PHE A 63 1.67 -8.83 -0.49
CA PHE A 63 2.40 -9.88 0.24
C PHE A 63 3.47 -9.33 1.19
N GLY A 64 4.24 -8.36 0.70
CA GLY A 64 5.25 -7.66 1.50
C GLY A 64 4.71 -7.10 2.81
N TRP A 65 3.56 -6.45 2.76
CA TRP A 65 2.93 -5.85 3.92
C TRP A 65 2.29 -6.89 4.84
N SER A 66 1.69 -7.94 4.27
CA SER A 66 1.10 -9.03 5.06
C SER A 66 2.15 -9.86 5.81
N SER A 67 3.39 -9.89 5.31
CA SER A 67 4.54 -10.46 6.02
C SER A 67 5.08 -9.55 7.14
N LEU A 68 4.63 -8.30 7.21
CA LEU A 68 5.15 -7.28 8.12
C LEU A 68 4.19 -6.92 9.25
N VAL A 69 2.87 -7.00 9.07
CA VAL A 69 1.88 -6.64 10.10
C VAL A 69 0.78 -7.67 10.27
N THR A 70 0.35 -7.86 11.52
CA THR A 70 -0.81 -8.67 11.94
C THR A 70 -2.12 -8.19 11.33
N LEU A 71 -2.27 -6.87 11.15
CA LEU A 71 -3.51 -6.25 10.68
C LEU A 71 -3.89 -6.65 9.26
N ILE A 72 -2.91 -7.10 8.48
CA ILE A 72 -3.10 -7.57 7.13
C ILE A 72 -3.01 -9.09 7.18
N PRO A 73 -4.13 -9.80 6.98
CA PRO A 73 -4.11 -11.25 6.94
C PRO A 73 -3.07 -11.76 5.93
N TYR A 74 -2.22 -12.68 6.39
CA TYR A 74 -1.27 -13.35 5.51
C TYR A 74 -2.00 -14.08 4.38
N ALA A 75 -1.45 -14.00 3.18
CA ALA A 75 -1.92 -14.69 2.00
C ALA A 75 -0.71 -15.15 1.19
N GLU A 76 -0.72 -16.40 0.73
CA GLU A 76 0.33 -16.89 -0.16
C GLU A 76 0.31 -16.14 -1.48
N LYS A 77 1.49 -15.87 -2.04
CA LYS A 77 1.62 -15.13 -3.29
C LYS A 77 0.86 -15.75 -4.46
N THR A 78 0.88 -17.08 -4.58
CA THR A 78 0.09 -17.81 -5.61
C THR A 78 -1.40 -17.53 -5.45
N GLN A 79 -1.90 -17.55 -4.21
CA GLN A 79 -3.30 -17.27 -3.91
C GLN A 79 -3.68 -15.81 -4.20
N ILE A 80 -2.76 -14.86 -4.00
CA ILE A 80 -2.93 -13.45 -4.37
C ILE A 80 -3.06 -13.32 -5.89
N VAL A 81 -2.12 -13.89 -6.64
CA VAL A 81 -2.11 -13.86 -8.11
C VAL A 81 -3.40 -14.47 -8.68
N ASP A 82 -3.76 -15.68 -8.23
CA ASP A 82 -5.00 -16.35 -8.66
C ASP A 82 -6.23 -15.48 -8.40
N THR A 83 -6.23 -14.75 -7.28
CA THR A 83 -7.34 -13.87 -6.91
C THR A 83 -7.41 -12.66 -7.83
N ILE A 84 -6.29 -12.00 -8.10
CA ILE A 84 -6.22 -10.87 -9.04
C ILE A 84 -6.68 -11.33 -10.44
N GLN A 85 -6.19 -12.46 -10.92
CA GLN A 85 -6.57 -13.02 -12.22
C GLN A 85 -8.06 -13.40 -12.30
N LYS A 86 -8.62 -13.99 -11.23
CA LYS A 86 -10.07 -14.27 -11.16
C LYS A 86 -10.88 -12.99 -11.29
N PHE A 87 -10.49 -11.92 -10.59
CA PHE A 87 -11.18 -10.63 -10.71
C PHE A 87 -11.05 -10.03 -12.11
N ARG A 88 -9.85 -10.05 -12.70
CA ARG A 88 -9.64 -9.59 -14.08
C ARG A 88 -10.51 -10.33 -15.08
N SER A 89 -10.70 -11.64 -14.90
CA SER A 89 -11.58 -12.45 -15.77
C SER A 89 -13.07 -12.07 -15.70
N LYS A 90 -13.44 -11.24 -14.71
CA LYS A 90 -14.77 -10.67 -14.51
C LYS A 90 -14.82 -9.18 -14.87
N ASP A 91 -13.84 -8.69 -15.63
CA ASP A 91 -13.69 -7.29 -15.99
C ASP A 91 -13.58 -6.35 -14.77
N TRP A 92 -13.09 -6.88 -13.64
CA TRP A 92 -12.71 -6.02 -12.53
C TRP A 92 -11.41 -5.33 -12.85
N PHE A 93 -11.33 -4.08 -12.40
CA PHE A 93 -10.15 -3.27 -12.58
C PHE A 93 -9.28 -3.30 -11.31
N ALA A 94 -8.12 -3.94 -11.39
CA ALA A 94 -7.21 -4.09 -10.27
C ALA A 94 -6.10 -3.03 -10.35
N PHE A 95 -5.94 -2.22 -9.30
CA PHE A 95 -4.92 -1.20 -9.28
C PHE A 95 -4.23 -1.10 -7.92
N THR A 96 -3.00 -0.60 -7.94
CA THR A 96 -2.20 -0.38 -6.75
C THR A 96 -1.33 0.87 -6.91
N PHE A 97 -0.81 1.37 -5.80
CA PHE A 97 0.22 2.41 -5.84
C PHE A 97 1.53 1.87 -5.29
N VAL A 98 2.60 2.14 -6.01
CA VAL A 98 3.96 1.82 -5.56
C VAL A 98 4.59 3.03 -4.87
N ARG A 99 5.54 2.81 -3.98
CA ARG A 99 6.34 3.86 -3.35
C ARG A 99 7.80 3.46 -3.37
N HIS A 100 8.68 4.45 -3.27
CA HIS A 100 10.10 4.21 -3.08
C HIS A 100 10.33 3.27 -1.88
N PRO A 101 11.18 2.23 -1.98
CA PRO A 101 11.42 1.28 -0.88
C PRO A 101 11.82 1.95 0.44
N GLY A 102 12.69 2.97 0.40
CA GLY A 102 13.04 3.76 1.58
C GLY A 102 11.85 4.54 2.18
N GLU A 103 10.92 5.03 1.36
CA GLU A 103 9.69 5.69 1.83
C GLU A 103 8.76 4.68 2.53
N LEU A 104 8.71 3.45 2.02
CA LEU A 104 7.95 2.36 2.66
C LEU A 104 8.51 2.05 4.04
N LEU A 105 9.82 1.82 4.15
CA LEU A 105 10.48 1.47 5.41
C LEU A 105 10.36 2.58 6.46
N THR A 106 10.62 3.83 6.08
CA THR A 106 10.50 4.98 7.00
C THR A 106 9.05 5.19 7.44
N SER A 107 8.09 5.16 6.50
CA SER A 107 6.68 5.23 6.85
C SER A 107 6.23 4.09 7.74
N PHE A 108 6.83 2.91 7.59
CA PHE A 108 6.48 1.73 8.36
C PHE A 108 7.04 1.79 9.79
N TYR A 109 8.30 2.21 9.93
CA TYR A 109 8.93 2.47 11.23
C TYR A 109 8.08 3.42 12.10
N TYR A 110 7.78 4.62 11.58
CA TYR A 110 6.99 5.60 12.33
C TYR A 110 5.55 5.17 12.58
N TYR A 111 4.97 4.36 11.69
CA TYR A 111 3.67 3.77 11.94
C TYR A 111 3.68 2.84 13.16
N ILE A 112 4.72 1.99 13.30
CA ILE A 112 4.84 1.10 14.46
C ILE A 112 5.01 1.90 15.75
N LEU A 113 5.79 2.99 15.71
CA LEU A 113 5.97 3.87 16.87
C LEU A 113 4.65 4.57 17.28
N ASP A 114 3.93 5.17 16.33
CA ASP A 114 2.62 5.80 16.60
C ASP A 114 1.59 4.80 17.11
N ALA A 115 1.56 3.59 16.53
CA ALA A 115 0.72 2.49 17.02
C ALA A 115 1.05 2.08 18.45
N HIS A 116 2.34 1.99 18.79
CA HIS A 116 2.80 1.64 20.13
C HIS A 116 2.43 2.73 21.15
N GLU A 117 2.65 4.00 20.82
CA GLU A 117 2.27 5.15 21.68
C GLU A 117 0.77 5.18 21.97
N ARG A 118 -0.06 4.75 21.01
CA ARG A 118 -1.52 4.66 21.16
C ARG A 118 -2.01 3.40 21.88
N GLY A 119 -1.10 2.49 22.28
CA GLY A 119 -1.46 1.22 22.92
C GLY A 119 -2.13 0.21 21.97
N TRP A 120 -1.98 0.37 20.66
CA TRP A 120 -2.54 -0.54 19.67
C TRP A 120 -1.62 -1.75 19.46
N HIS A 121 -1.46 -2.57 20.51
CA HIS A 121 -0.52 -3.69 20.50
C HIS A 121 -0.79 -4.72 19.39
N ASP A 122 -2.05 -4.89 18.97
CA ASP A 122 -2.42 -5.77 17.84
C ASP A 122 -2.13 -5.16 16.46
N SER A 123 -1.79 -3.87 16.39
CA SER A 123 -1.33 -3.20 15.17
C SER A 123 0.19 -3.22 14.98
N VAL A 124 0.90 -3.85 15.92
CA VAL A 124 2.36 -3.97 15.91
C VAL A 124 2.79 -4.98 14.84
N ALA A 125 3.87 -4.64 14.14
CA ALA A 125 4.49 -5.51 13.15
C ALA A 125 4.78 -6.91 13.74
N LEU A 126 4.31 -7.97 13.08
CA LEU A 126 4.40 -9.37 13.54
C LEU A 126 5.84 -9.81 13.86
N HIS A 127 6.81 -9.25 13.13
CA HIS A 127 8.16 -9.80 13.04
C HIS A 127 9.26 -8.74 13.13
N THR A 128 8.93 -7.51 13.55
CA THR A 128 9.91 -6.43 13.58
C THR A 128 9.80 -5.60 14.86
N PRO A 129 10.75 -5.74 15.82
CA PRO A 129 10.85 -4.79 16.89
C PRO A 129 11.33 -3.46 16.28
N ALA A 130 10.47 -2.43 16.27
CA ALA A 130 10.86 -1.04 15.97
C ALA A 130 11.04 -0.22 17.25
N VAL A 131 10.27 -0.56 18.28
CA VAL A 131 10.30 0.10 19.60
C VAL A 131 11.66 -0.15 20.26
N GLY A 132 12.34 0.93 20.66
CA GLY A 132 13.66 0.87 21.31
C GLY A 132 14.83 0.76 20.33
N ARG A 133 14.58 0.88 19.02
CA ARG A 133 15.62 0.91 17.98
C ARG A 133 15.64 2.26 17.29
N THR A 134 16.75 2.56 16.63
CA THR A 134 16.87 3.71 15.73
C THR A 134 16.24 3.43 14.37
N LEU A 135 15.93 4.49 13.62
CA LEU A 135 15.46 4.39 12.24
C LEU A 135 16.50 3.67 11.36
N GLU A 136 17.79 4.00 11.51
CA GLU A 136 18.89 3.35 10.78
C GLU A 136 18.89 1.83 11.00
N GLU A 137 18.88 1.38 12.26
CA GLU A 137 18.90 -0.05 12.58
C GLU A 137 17.69 -0.78 11.99
N PHE A 138 16.51 -0.16 12.06
CA PHE A 138 15.30 -0.72 11.48
C PHE A 138 15.42 -0.86 9.96
N VAL A 139 15.81 0.22 9.27
CA VAL A 139 15.90 0.27 7.81
C VAL A 139 16.97 -0.68 7.30
N ALA A 140 18.16 -0.68 7.92
CA ALA A 140 19.29 -1.52 7.53
C ALA A 140 19.03 -3.02 7.68
N GLU A 141 18.15 -3.42 8.61
CA GLU A 141 17.73 -4.83 8.74
C GLU A 141 16.64 -5.22 7.72
N HIS A 142 15.79 -4.28 7.30
CA HIS A 142 14.54 -4.59 6.61
C HIS A 142 14.56 -4.32 5.10
N TYR A 143 15.61 -3.69 4.57
CA TYR A 143 15.63 -3.27 3.16
C TYR A 143 15.55 -4.41 2.13
N GLU A 144 15.91 -5.64 2.50
CA GLU A 144 15.85 -6.83 1.62
C GLU A 144 14.50 -7.54 1.61
N LYS A 145 13.60 -7.21 2.55
CA LYS A 145 12.26 -7.80 2.55
C LYS A 145 11.54 -7.44 1.26
N GLU A 146 10.64 -8.30 0.78
CA GLU A 146 9.85 -8.02 -0.43
C GLU A 146 8.84 -6.90 -0.13
N LEU A 147 9.25 -5.64 -0.21
CA LEU A 147 8.41 -4.47 0.08
C LEU A 147 7.50 -4.12 -1.11
N ILE A 148 7.99 -4.43 -2.32
CA ILE A 148 7.28 -4.23 -3.57
C ILE A 148 7.09 -5.61 -4.21
N PRO A 149 5.84 -6.02 -4.46
CA PRO A 149 5.57 -7.34 -4.99
C PRO A 149 6.09 -7.48 -6.43
N ASP A 150 6.77 -8.57 -6.72
CA ASP A 150 7.25 -8.88 -8.07
C ASP A 150 6.11 -9.28 -9.05
N TYR A 151 4.95 -9.64 -8.51
CA TYR A 151 3.70 -9.88 -9.23
C TYR A 151 2.95 -8.58 -9.56
N TRP A 152 3.61 -7.42 -9.51
CA TRP A 152 3.01 -6.13 -9.85
C TRP A 152 2.38 -6.10 -11.25
N ARG A 153 2.87 -6.93 -12.19
CA ARG A 153 2.34 -7.05 -13.56
C ARG A 153 0.93 -7.65 -13.64
N GLU A 154 0.46 -8.27 -12.57
CA GLU A 154 -0.91 -8.78 -12.49
C GLU A 154 -1.92 -7.62 -12.30
N TYR A 155 -1.48 -6.46 -11.82
CA TYR A 155 -2.33 -5.27 -11.71
C TYR A 155 -2.50 -4.59 -13.07
N ASP A 156 -3.70 -4.07 -13.34
CA ASP A 156 -3.98 -3.25 -14.53
C ASP A 156 -3.28 -1.90 -14.47
N PHE A 157 -3.10 -1.36 -13.26
CA PHE A 157 -2.40 -0.10 -13.04
C PHE A 157 -1.58 -0.14 -11.75
N ALA A 158 -0.30 0.21 -11.87
CA ALA A 158 0.62 0.39 -10.76
C ALA A 158 1.48 1.64 -10.99
N ASN A 159 1.39 2.65 -10.13
CA ASN A 159 2.21 3.87 -10.25
C ASN A 159 2.41 4.55 -8.88
N VAL A 160 3.25 5.58 -8.80
CA VAL A 160 3.43 6.34 -7.57
C VAL A 160 2.18 7.17 -7.28
N ALA A 161 1.69 7.13 -6.04
CA ALA A 161 0.57 7.97 -5.63
C ALA A 161 0.97 9.45 -5.64
N SER A 162 0.41 10.23 -6.57
CA SER A 162 0.52 11.68 -6.65
C SER A 162 -0.77 12.25 -7.23
N ASP A 163 -1.08 13.53 -7.00
CA ASP A 163 -2.28 14.14 -7.60
C ASP A 163 -2.25 14.11 -9.12
N GLU A 164 -1.06 14.24 -9.72
CA GLU A 164 -0.87 14.14 -11.17
C GLU A 164 -1.17 12.74 -11.68
N ASN A 165 -0.60 11.70 -11.04
CA ASN A 165 -0.84 10.32 -11.43
C ASN A 165 -2.28 9.90 -11.17
N LEU A 166 -2.90 10.39 -10.08
CA LEU A 166 -4.32 10.18 -9.81
C LEU A 166 -5.18 10.87 -10.88
N ARG A 167 -4.89 12.12 -11.26
CA ARG A 167 -5.57 12.80 -12.39
C ARG A 167 -5.45 12.04 -13.69
N ALA A 168 -4.25 11.60 -14.05
CA ALA A 168 -4.02 10.83 -15.27
C ALA A 168 -4.81 9.51 -15.23
N PHE A 169 -4.73 8.78 -14.11
CA PHE A 169 -5.47 7.55 -13.88
C PHE A 169 -6.98 7.75 -14.01
N PHE A 170 -7.54 8.74 -13.30
CA PHE A 170 -8.98 8.97 -13.29
C PHE A 170 -9.50 9.45 -14.64
N SER A 171 -8.74 10.32 -15.31
CA SER A 171 -9.07 10.82 -16.64
C SER A 171 -9.08 9.69 -17.67
N ARG A 172 -8.02 8.87 -17.68
CA ARG A 172 -7.87 7.78 -18.66
C ARG A 172 -8.91 6.68 -18.49
N HIS A 173 -9.16 6.25 -17.26
CA HIS A 173 -9.94 5.05 -16.99
C HIS A 173 -11.42 5.34 -16.71
N PHE A 174 -11.76 6.56 -16.31
CA PHE A 174 -13.14 6.93 -15.96
C PHE A 174 -13.64 8.18 -16.68
N GLY A 175 -12.83 8.81 -17.54
CA GLY A 175 -13.20 10.06 -18.19
C GLY A 175 -13.45 11.20 -17.19
N HIS A 176 -12.87 11.12 -16.00
CA HIS A 176 -13.21 11.98 -14.88
C HIS A 176 -12.00 12.79 -14.39
N VAL A 177 -12.24 14.04 -13.99
CA VAL A 177 -11.18 14.96 -13.56
C VAL A 177 -11.00 14.85 -12.04
N TYR A 178 -9.83 14.34 -11.61
CA TYR A 178 -9.49 14.25 -10.19
C TYR A 178 -9.15 15.62 -9.60
N GLU A 179 -10.00 16.03 -8.65
CA GLU A 179 -9.78 17.20 -7.80
C GLU A 179 -9.30 16.75 -6.42
N PRO A 180 -8.02 17.01 -6.08
CA PRO A 180 -7.48 16.63 -4.79
C PRO A 180 -8.21 17.40 -3.67
N LYS A 181 -8.73 16.69 -2.68
CA LYS A 181 -9.20 17.32 -1.44
C LYS A 181 -7.99 17.68 -0.57
N SER A 182 -7.98 18.89 0.00
CA SER A 182 -6.89 19.39 0.85
C SER A 182 -6.81 18.63 2.18
N SER A 183 -6.11 17.50 2.19
CA SER A 183 -5.91 16.65 3.37
C SER A 183 -4.45 16.21 3.46
N PRO A 184 -3.89 16.06 4.68
CA PRO A 184 -2.51 15.65 4.85
C PRO A 184 -2.25 14.24 4.27
N ARG A 185 -1.32 14.14 3.31
CA ARG A 185 -0.93 12.87 2.66
C ARG A 185 -0.13 11.92 3.56
N HIS A 186 0.39 12.39 4.70
CA HIS A 186 1.29 11.63 5.57
C HIS A 186 0.59 11.25 6.88
N ALA A 187 -0.08 10.09 6.88
CA ALA A 187 -0.79 9.59 8.06
C ALA A 187 0.14 9.09 9.18
N SER A 188 1.42 8.78 8.88
CA SER A 188 2.37 8.15 9.82
C SER A 188 3.30 9.14 10.51
N GLY A 189 3.19 10.46 10.28
CA GLY A 189 4.12 11.45 10.83
C GLY A 189 5.55 11.40 10.26
N SER A 190 5.86 10.41 9.40
CA SER A 190 7.14 10.32 8.68
C SER A 190 7.35 11.55 7.78
N ARG A 191 8.57 12.08 7.82
CA ARG A 191 9.03 13.19 6.95
C ARG A 191 9.62 12.72 5.62
N GLY A 192 9.63 11.41 5.39
CA GLY A 192 10.11 10.78 4.17
C GLY A 192 11.61 10.44 4.18
N PHE A 193 11.97 9.47 3.36
CA PHE A 193 13.29 8.89 3.24
C PHE A 193 14.36 9.93 2.90
N GLU A 194 14.09 10.81 1.92
CA GLU A 194 15.03 11.86 1.52
C GLU A 194 15.38 12.80 2.69
N HIS A 195 14.40 13.11 3.55
CA HIS A 195 14.63 13.92 4.74
C HIS A 195 15.61 13.24 5.69
N TYR A 196 15.38 11.95 6.00
CA TYR A 196 16.20 11.20 6.96
C TYR A 196 17.62 10.95 6.46
N CYS A 197 17.81 10.72 5.16
CA CYS A 197 19.13 10.70 4.54
C CYS A 197 19.86 12.05 4.69
N LYS A 198 19.15 13.17 4.46
CA LYS A 198 19.75 14.51 4.54
C LYS A 198 20.23 14.89 5.93
N ILE A 199 19.51 14.46 6.98
CA ILE A 199 19.88 14.76 8.38
C ILE A 199 20.80 13.69 9.00
N GLY A 200 21.14 12.63 8.27
CA GLY A 200 22.02 11.57 8.73
C GLY A 200 21.38 10.54 9.67
N GLU A 201 20.04 10.51 9.77
CA GLU A 201 19.32 9.44 10.47
C GLU A 201 19.28 8.14 9.68
N ILE A 202 19.55 8.21 8.38
CA ILE A 202 19.86 7.06 7.52
C ILE A 202 21.26 7.28 6.94
N SER A 203 22.12 6.29 7.09
CA SER A 203 23.50 6.35 6.58
C SER A 203 23.56 6.27 5.06
N GLU A 204 24.61 6.84 4.46
CA GLU A 204 24.82 6.74 3.01
C GLU A 204 25.05 5.28 2.56
N GLU A 205 25.62 4.45 3.44
CA GLU A 205 25.76 3.00 3.21
C GLU A 205 24.38 2.33 3.09
N THR A 206 23.50 2.54 4.07
CA THR A 206 22.14 2.00 4.05
C THR A 206 21.33 2.53 2.87
N ARG A 207 21.46 3.81 2.56
CA ARG A 207 20.88 4.39 1.34
C ARG A 207 21.36 3.66 0.09
N THR A 208 22.66 3.48 -0.07
CA THR A 208 23.24 2.79 -1.22
C THR A 208 22.73 1.34 -1.33
N ARG A 209 22.56 0.64 -0.21
CA ARG A 209 21.97 -0.71 -0.19
C ARG A 209 20.52 -0.73 -0.66
N ILE A 210 19.73 0.28 -0.29
CA ILE A 210 18.35 0.43 -0.75
C ILE A 210 18.30 0.71 -2.25
N GLU A 211 19.10 1.66 -2.75
CA GLU A 211 19.13 2.04 -4.17
C GLU A 211 19.56 0.88 -5.09
N ASN A 212 20.35 -0.07 -4.56
CA ASN A 212 20.79 -1.27 -5.29
C ASN A 212 19.98 -2.53 -4.96
N SER A 213 18.86 -2.40 -4.24
CA SER A 213 18.03 -3.55 -3.85
C SER A 213 17.10 -4.00 -4.97
N GLN A 214 16.68 -5.28 -4.92
CA GLN A 214 15.65 -5.82 -5.82
C GLN A 214 14.34 -5.01 -5.77
N ASN A 215 13.97 -4.50 -4.59
CA ASN A 215 12.81 -3.61 -4.46
C ASN A 215 12.96 -2.36 -5.33
N MET A 216 14.16 -1.76 -5.37
CA MET A 216 14.41 -0.58 -6.21
C MET A 216 14.35 -0.93 -7.69
N GLU A 217 14.90 -2.06 -8.09
CA GLU A 217 14.83 -2.53 -9.49
C GLU A 217 13.36 -2.65 -9.96
N ILE A 218 12.52 -3.30 -9.15
CA ILE A 218 11.08 -3.45 -9.43
C ILE A 218 10.40 -2.08 -9.47
N PHE A 219 10.68 -1.19 -8.50
CA PHE A 219 10.14 0.17 -8.46
C PHE A 219 10.45 0.94 -9.75
N GLN A 220 11.70 0.91 -10.21
CA GLN A 220 12.13 1.60 -11.42
C GLN A 220 11.53 0.97 -12.68
N GLU A 221 11.28 -0.35 -12.68
CA GLU A 221 10.56 -1.00 -13.76
C GLU A 221 9.10 -0.52 -13.84
N ILE A 222 8.39 -0.44 -12.72
CA ILE A 222 7.02 0.08 -12.65
C ILE A 222 6.97 1.53 -13.17
N LEU A 223 7.91 2.38 -12.74
CA LEU A 223 7.99 3.77 -13.20
C LEU A 223 8.22 3.90 -14.71
N ARG A 224 8.99 2.98 -15.31
CA ARG A 224 9.21 2.95 -16.76
C ARG A 224 7.94 2.51 -17.49
N ALA A 225 7.29 1.44 -17.01
CA ALA A 225 6.05 0.95 -17.59
C ALA A 225 4.93 2.01 -17.57
N GLY A 226 4.75 2.70 -16.43
CA GLY A 226 3.72 3.74 -16.28
C GLY A 226 3.93 5.00 -17.12
N LYS A 227 5.15 5.25 -17.64
CA LYS A 227 5.45 6.34 -18.58
C LYS A 227 5.18 5.98 -20.04
N SER A 228 5.18 4.69 -20.36
CA SER A 228 5.00 4.19 -21.73
C SER A 228 3.54 3.90 -22.09
N SER A 229 2.68 3.79 -21.09
CA SER A 229 1.24 3.58 -21.23
C SER A 229 0.50 4.89 -21.36
#